data_AF-A0A8S3IM79-F1
#
_entry.id   AF-A0A8S3IM79-F1
#
_cell.length_a   1.000
_cell.length_b   1.000
_cell.length_c   1.000
_cell.angle_alpha   90.00
_cell.angle_beta   90.00
_cell.angle_gamma   90.00
#
_symmetry.space_group_name_H-M   'P 1'
#
loop_
_entity.id
_entity.type
_entity.pdbx_description
1 polymer ?
#
loop_
_entity_poly.entity_id
_entity_poly.type
_entity_poly.pdbx_seq_one_letter_code
_entity_poly.pdbx_strand_id
1 'polypeptide(L)'
;SIELVHVAKSYIETFVLRALYDGVRKALQHNSLALVFEQLFHVFAIHTLRNQAADFIRLKLLTAEQVYQLETYSLPDMYNRLRPNLVTLVDGFDFHDNELNSCLGRYDGQVYEALMERARLNPTNQHKVHPIWTSIKQNAMSKL
;
A
#
# COMPACT_ATOMS: atom_id res chain seq x y z
N SER A 1 -3.35 -0.73 30.22
CA SER A 1 -4.08 -0.75 28.93
C SER A 1 -3.13 -0.79 27.74
N ILE A 2 -2.09 0.07 27.68
CA ILE A 2 -1.12 0.14 26.56
C ILE A 2 -0.39 -1.20 26.31
N GLU A 3 0.18 -1.82 27.35
CA GLU A 3 0.87 -3.12 27.22
C GLU A 3 -0.03 -4.24 26.69
N LEU A 4 -1.31 -4.28 27.10
CA LEU A 4 -2.26 -5.30 26.62
C LEU A 4 -2.57 -5.12 25.14
N VAL A 5 -2.71 -3.87 24.68
CA VAL A 5 -2.90 -3.55 23.26
C VAL A 5 -1.67 -3.94 22.46
N HIS A 6 -0.47 -3.69 23.00
CA HIS A 6 0.79 -4.08 22.37
C HIS A 6 0.88 -5.59 22.17
N VAL A 7 0.66 -6.37 23.24
CA VAL A 7 0.65 -7.85 23.16
C VAL A 7 -0.41 -8.37 22.20
N ALA A 8 -1.62 -7.80 22.23
CA ALA A 8 -2.68 -8.19 21.30
C ALA A 8 -2.31 -7.94 19.83
N LYS A 9 -1.68 -6.79 19.54
CA LYS A 9 -1.19 -6.47 18.20
C LYS A 9 -0.10 -7.45 17.74
N SER A 10 0.90 -7.73 18.57
CA SER A 10 1.95 -8.70 18.25
C SER A 10 1.41 -10.11 18.02
N TYR A 11 0.41 -10.52 18.79
CA TYR A 11 -0.27 -11.81 18.59
C TYR A 11 -0.98 -11.87 17.23
N ILE A 12 -1.74 -10.84 16.87
CA ILE A 12 -2.46 -10.78 15.58
C ILE A 12 -1.48 -10.78 14.41
N GLU A 13 -0.42 -9.99 14.47
CA GLU A 13 0.59 -9.94 13.42
C GLU A 13 1.30 -11.30 13.24
N THR A 14 1.63 -11.97 14.35
CA THR A 14 2.20 -13.33 14.32
C THR A 14 1.22 -14.34 13.71
N PHE A 15 -0.06 -14.23 14.05
CA PHE A 15 -1.11 -15.08 13.48
C PHE A 15 -1.23 -14.89 11.96
N VAL A 16 -1.25 -13.64 11.49
CA VAL A 16 -1.31 -13.32 10.05
C VAL A 16 -0.07 -13.85 9.32
N LEU A 17 1.12 -13.67 9.89
CA LEU A 17 2.38 -14.15 9.32
C LEU A 17 2.41 -15.68 9.21
N ARG A 18 1.89 -16.38 10.22
CA ARG A 18 1.74 -17.84 10.20
C ARG A 18 0.73 -18.30 9.15
N ALA A 19 -0.43 -17.65 9.06
CA ALA A 19 -1.43 -17.97 8.05
C ALA A 19 -0.90 -17.76 6.63
N LEU A 20 -0.13 -16.68 6.41
CA LEU A 20 0.53 -16.41 5.14
C LEU A 20 1.56 -17.50 4.82
N TYR A 21 2.41 -17.88 5.78
CA TYR A 21 3.37 -18.97 5.62
C TYR A 21 2.69 -20.28 5.21
N ASP A 22 1.63 -20.68 5.93
CA ASP A 22 0.89 -21.90 5.63
C ASP A 22 0.21 -21.85 4.25
N GLY A 23 -0.29 -20.67 3.85
CA GLY A 23 -0.84 -20.41 2.52
C GLY A 23 0.21 -20.55 1.41
N VAL A 24 1.37 -19.92 1.59
CA VAL A 24 2.51 -19.99 0.65
C VAL A 24 2.98 -21.44 0.50
N ARG A 25 3.12 -22.17 1.62
CA ARG A 25 3.51 -23.59 1.62
C ARG A 25 2.56 -24.48 0.84
N LYS A 26 1.25 -24.20 0.87
CA LYS A 26 0.24 -24.91 0.07
C LYS A 26 0.32 -24.53 -1.41
N ALA A 27 0.62 -23.27 -1.72
CA ALA A 27 0.76 -22.76 -3.08
C ALA A 27 2.03 -23.26 -3.81
N LEU A 28 2.98 -23.88 -3.10
CA LEU A 28 4.22 -24.45 -3.66
C LEU A 28 4.00 -25.54 -4.74
N GLN A 29 2.77 -25.97 -4.99
CA GLN A 29 2.44 -26.92 -6.07
C GLN A 29 2.71 -26.35 -7.48
N HIS A 30 2.80 -25.02 -7.64
CA HIS A 30 3.15 -24.35 -8.90
C HIS A 30 4.48 -23.60 -8.77
N ASN A 31 5.51 -24.09 -9.48
CA ASN A 31 6.91 -23.68 -9.24
C ASN A 31 7.21 -22.18 -9.50
N SER A 32 6.49 -21.54 -10.43
CA SER A 32 6.69 -20.12 -10.76
C SER A 32 6.00 -19.17 -9.77
N LEU A 33 4.78 -19.48 -9.34
CA LEU A 33 4.02 -18.69 -8.37
C LEU A 33 4.58 -18.82 -6.96
N ALA A 34 5.03 -20.03 -6.61
CA ALA A 34 5.70 -20.36 -5.36
C ALA A 34 6.78 -19.33 -4.98
N LEU A 35 7.67 -19.03 -5.93
CA LEU A 35 8.80 -18.13 -5.72
C LEU A 35 8.35 -16.69 -5.46
N VAL A 36 7.33 -16.21 -6.16
CA VAL A 36 6.79 -14.85 -5.98
C VAL A 36 6.06 -14.72 -4.63
N PHE A 37 5.28 -15.73 -4.24
CA PHE A 37 4.62 -15.76 -2.94
C PHE A 37 5.62 -15.89 -1.78
N GLU A 38 6.70 -16.64 -1.97
CA GLU A 38 7.80 -16.70 -0.99
C GLU A 38 8.48 -15.34 -0.83
N GLN A 39 8.74 -14.62 -1.93
CA GLN A 39 9.29 -13.25 -1.86
C GLN A 39 8.34 -12.29 -1.13
N LEU A 40 7.03 -12.35 -1.41
CA LEU A 40 6.02 -11.56 -0.70
C LEU A 40 6.00 -11.87 0.80
N PHE A 41 6.08 -13.15 1.15
CA PHE A 41 6.17 -13.59 2.55
C PHE A 41 7.40 -13.00 3.23
N HIS A 42 8.58 -13.08 2.60
CA HIS A 42 9.80 -12.51 3.17
C HIS A 42 9.71 -10.99 3.36
N VAL A 43 9.18 -10.27 2.36
CA VAL A 43 8.94 -8.82 2.47
C VAL A 43 8.02 -8.50 3.65
N PHE A 44 6.89 -9.21 3.77
CA PHE A 44 5.94 -9.00 4.85
C PHE A 44 6.53 -9.35 6.22
N ALA A 45 7.32 -10.42 6.30
CA ALA A 45 7.97 -10.86 7.53
C ALA A 45 9.03 -9.87 8.00
N ILE A 46 9.90 -9.41 7.10
CA ILE A 46 10.93 -8.41 7.43
C ILE A 46 10.27 -7.07 7.81
N HIS A 47 9.21 -6.67 7.12
CA HIS A 47 8.46 -5.46 7.46
C HIS A 47 7.84 -5.53 8.87
N THR A 48 7.17 -6.64 9.20
CA THR A 48 6.58 -6.86 10.53
C THR A 48 7.65 -6.89 11.62
N LEU A 49 8.75 -7.60 11.38
CA LEU A 49 9.90 -7.68 12.28
C LEU A 49 10.49 -6.31 12.55
N ARG A 50 10.69 -5.50 11.50
CA ARG A 50 11.17 -4.11 11.62
C ARG A 50 10.27 -3.27 12.53
N ASN A 51 8.95 -3.35 12.33
CA ASN A 51 8.00 -2.58 13.12
C ASN A 51 8.01 -2.97 14.62
N GLN A 52 8.47 -4.18 14.95
CA GLN A 52 8.56 -4.72 16.30
C GLN A 52 10.00 -4.99 16.76
N ALA A 53 11.00 -4.42 16.07
CA ALA A 53 12.40 -4.77 16.26
C ALA A 53 12.87 -4.60 17.72
N ALA A 54 12.32 -3.61 18.43
CA ALA A 54 12.62 -3.35 19.84
C ALA A 54 12.39 -4.59 20.72
N ASP A 55 11.30 -5.33 20.52
CA ASP A 55 11.00 -6.50 21.35
C ASP A 55 11.89 -7.70 21.00
N PHE A 56 12.15 -7.92 19.70
CA PHE A 56 13.09 -8.96 19.27
C PHE A 56 14.50 -8.73 19.83
N ILE A 57 14.95 -7.47 19.86
CA ILE A 57 16.24 -7.09 20.44
C ILE A 57 16.23 -7.23 21.96
N ARG A 58 15.16 -6.77 22.64
CA ARG A 58 15.02 -6.89 24.11
C ARG A 58 15.00 -8.36 24.56
N LEU A 59 14.34 -9.23 23.81
CA LEU A 59 14.29 -10.68 24.03
C LEU A 59 15.57 -11.40 23.58
N LYS A 60 16.55 -10.67 23.02
CA LYS A 60 17.81 -11.21 22.50
C LYS A 60 17.61 -12.29 21.41
N LEU A 61 16.49 -12.22 20.69
CA LEU A 61 16.21 -13.09 19.56
C LEU A 61 16.96 -12.61 18.31
N LEU A 62 17.17 -11.30 18.19
CA LEU A 62 17.92 -10.66 17.12
C LEU A 62 18.84 -9.59 17.69
N THR A 63 19.94 -9.33 16.99
CA THR A 63 20.81 -8.19 17.27
C THR A 63 20.38 -6.96 16.46
N ALA A 64 20.70 -5.77 16.95
CA ALA A 64 20.46 -4.54 16.19
C ALA A 64 21.17 -4.56 14.82
N GLU A 65 22.35 -5.19 14.74
CA GLU A 65 23.10 -5.37 13.50
C GLU A 65 22.36 -6.28 12.51
N GLN A 66 21.77 -7.38 12.97
CA GLN A 66 20.97 -8.26 12.10
C GLN A 66 19.74 -7.54 11.55
N VAL A 67 19.04 -6.77 12.39
CA VAL A 67 17.91 -5.95 11.94
C VAL A 67 18.37 -4.94 10.89
N TYR A 68 19.48 -4.23 11.15
CA TYR A 68 20.07 -3.29 10.21
C TYR A 68 20.43 -3.93 8.86
N GLN A 69 21.01 -5.13 8.87
CA GLN A 69 21.36 -5.87 7.66
C GLN A 69 20.13 -6.30 6.85
N LEU A 70 19.07 -6.76 7.54
CA LEU A 70 17.81 -7.12 6.89
C LEU A 70 17.19 -5.90 6.19
N GLU A 71 17.21 -4.73 6.84
CA GLU A 71 16.65 -3.49 6.29
C GLU A 71 17.49 -2.92 5.14
N THR A 72 18.82 -2.96 5.26
CA THR A 72 19.73 -2.28 4.34
C THR A 72 19.99 -3.09 3.07
N TYR A 73 20.01 -4.43 3.18
CA TYR A 73 20.42 -5.30 2.08
C TYR A 73 19.32 -6.24 1.62
N SER A 74 18.73 -7.01 2.56
CA SER A 74 17.78 -8.06 2.19
C SER A 74 16.46 -7.51 1.65
N LEU A 75 15.90 -6.48 2.31
CA LEU A 75 14.63 -5.91 1.92
C LEU A 75 14.68 -5.18 0.56
N PRO A 76 15.68 -4.34 0.25
CA PRO A 76 15.81 -3.74 -1.08
C PRO A 76 16.07 -4.76 -2.19
N ASP A 77 16.86 -5.80 -1.92
CA ASP A 77 17.08 -6.90 -2.87
C ASP A 77 15.77 -7.62 -3.20
N MET A 78 14.97 -7.94 -2.17
CA MET A 78 13.64 -8.52 -2.36
C MET A 78 12.71 -7.60 -3.16
N TYR A 79 12.72 -6.30 -2.91
CA TYR A 79 11.93 -5.35 -3.71
C TYR A 79 12.35 -5.35 -5.19
N ASN A 80 13.64 -5.40 -5.48
CA ASN A 80 14.14 -5.45 -6.85
C ASN A 80 13.71 -6.73 -7.57
N ARG A 81 13.73 -7.88 -6.88
CA ARG A 81 13.28 -9.17 -7.44
C ARG A 81 11.77 -9.24 -7.65
N LEU A 82 11.00 -8.62 -6.75
CA LEU A 82 9.53 -8.62 -6.81
C LEU A 82 8.99 -7.63 -7.85
N ARG A 83 9.69 -6.51 -8.07
CA ARG A 83 9.26 -5.38 -8.92
C ARG A 83 8.69 -5.79 -10.30
N PRO A 84 9.30 -6.72 -11.07
CA PRO A 84 8.78 -7.12 -12.38
C PRO A 84 7.40 -7.78 -12.31
N ASN A 85 7.05 -8.41 -11.19
CA ASN A 85 5.80 -9.16 -11.01
C ASN A 85 4.70 -8.36 -10.33
N LEU A 86 4.99 -7.16 -9.79
CA LEU A 86 4.05 -6.40 -8.96
C LEU A 86 2.76 -6.03 -9.70
N VAL A 87 2.86 -5.59 -10.95
CA VAL A 87 1.68 -5.24 -11.76
C VAL A 87 0.82 -6.48 -11.97
N THR A 88 1.42 -7.59 -12.41
CA THR A 88 0.70 -8.85 -12.61
C THR A 88 0.09 -9.42 -11.32
N LEU A 89 0.73 -9.20 -10.17
CA LEU A 89 0.19 -9.60 -8.86
C LEU A 89 -1.08 -8.83 -8.50
N VAL A 90 -1.11 -7.52 -8.75
CA VAL A 90 -2.31 -6.71 -8.48
C VAL A 90 -3.40 -6.95 -9.53
N ASP A 91 -3.01 -7.21 -10.79
CA ASP A 91 -3.94 -7.61 -11.85
C ASP A 91 -4.60 -8.96 -11.53
N GLY A 92 -3.92 -9.84 -10.79
CA GLY A 92 -4.46 -11.14 -10.35
C GLY A 92 -5.66 -11.04 -9.41
N PHE A 93 -5.97 -9.85 -8.86
CA PHE A 93 -7.24 -9.62 -8.15
C PHE A 93 -8.44 -9.46 -9.08
N ASP A 94 -8.22 -9.23 -10.38
CA ASP A 94 -9.23 -9.15 -11.43
C ASP A 94 -10.35 -8.11 -11.18
N PHE A 95 -9.98 -6.99 -10.53
CA PHE A 95 -10.90 -5.88 -10.30
C PHE A 95 -11.19 -5.12 -11.60
N HIS A 96 -12.47 -4.94 -11.92
CA HIS A 96 -12.85 -4.11 -13.06
C HIS A 96 -12.70 -2.62 -12.73
N ASP A 97 -12.38 -1.80 -13.73
CA ASP A 97 -12.24 -0.33 -13.57
C ASP A 97 -13.48 0.33 -12.94
N ASN A 98 -14.68 -0.22 -13.20
CA ASN A 98 -15.94 0.24 -12.61
C ASN A 98 -16.03 -0.04 -11.10
N GLU A 99 -15.46 -1.17 -10.66
CA GLU A 99 -15.42 -1.56 -9.24
C GLU A 99 -14.32 -0.80 -8.52
N LEU A 100 -13.14 -0.68 -9.14
CA LEU A 100 -11.99 0.04 -8.59
C LEU A 100 -12.23 1.56 -8.54
N ASN A 101 -12.98 2.10 -9.52
CA ASN A 101 -13.39 3.52 -9.62
C ASN A 101 -12.24 4.50 -9.34
N SER A 102 -11.06 4.21 -9.88
CA SER A 102 -9.83 4.97 -9.66
C SER A 102 -9.24 5.44 -10.97
N CYS A 103 -9.05 6.75 -11.14
CA CYS A 103 -8.35 7.29 -12.31
C CYS A 103 -6.87 6.89 -12.34
N LEU A 104 -6.23 6.75 -11.17
CA LEU A 104 -4.82 6.36 -11.06
C LEU A 104 -4.60 4.86 -11.24
N GLY A 105 -5.60 4.06 -10.89
CA GLY A 105 -5.55 2.60 -10.94
C GLY A 105 -6.15 2.00 -12.20
N ARG A 106 -6.36 2.79 -13.25
CA ARG A 106 -6.96 2.29 -14.50
C ARG A 106 -6.10 1.20 -15.13
N TYR A 107 -6.76 0.14 -15.59
CA TYR A 107 -6.10 -0.98 -16.24
C TYR A 107 -5.35 -0.58 -17.52
N ASP A 108 -5.89 0.36 -18.30
CA ASP A 108 -5.30 0.82 -19.57
C ASP A 108 -4.10 1.78 -19.42
N GLY A 109 -3.79 2.22 -18.19
CA GLY A 109 -2.71 3.16 -17.92
C GLY A 109 -2.93 4.59 -18.42
N GLN A 110 -4.11 4.93 -18.96
CA GLN A 110 -4.45 6.28 -19.46
C GLN A 110 -4.88 7.21 -18.32
N VAL A 111 -3.95 7.41 -17.37
CA VAL A 111 -4.21 8.07 -16.09
C VAL A 111 -4.46 9.57 -16.26
N TYR A 112 -3.69 10.26 -17.12
CA TYR A 112 -3.74 11.71 -17.25
C TYR A 112 -5.05 12.18 -17.90
N GLU A 113 -5.47 11.49 -18.94
CA GLU A 113 -6.73 11.73 -19.66
C GLU A 113 -7.91 11.52 -18.71
N ALA A 114 -7.92 10.41 -17.97
CA ALA A 114 -8.99 10.11 -17.02
C ALA A 114 -9.06 11.12 -15.87
N LEU A 115 -7.92 11.57 -15.35
CA LEU A 115 -7.88 12.63 -14.32
C LEU A 115 -8.44 13.94 -14.85
N MET A 116 -8.06 14.33 -16.06
CA MET A 116 -8.55 15.55 -16.70
C MET A 116 -10.05 15.47 -16.96
N GLU A 117 -10.54 14.35 -17.48
CA GLU A 117 -11.97 14.12 -17.70
C GLU A 117 -12.75 14.20 -16.37
N ARG A 118 -12.28 13.51 -15.33
CA ARG A 118 -12.93 13.54 -14.02
C ARG A 118 -12.90 14.94 -13.39
N ALA A 119 -11.82 15.70 -13.58
CA ALA A 119 -11.75 17.09 -13.15
C ALA A 119 -12.77 17.96 -13.91
N ARG A 120 -12.94 17.78 -15.22
CA ARG A 120 -13.94 18.52 -16.02
C ARG A 120 -15.37 18.22 -15.61
N LEU A 121 -15.66 16.97 -15.26
CA LEU A 121 -16.98 16.54 -14.79
C LEU A 121 -17.33 17.08 -13.40
N ASN A 122 -16.36 17.60 -12.64
CA ASN A 122 -16.62 18.15 -11.31
C ASN A 122 -17.62 19.33 -11.39
N PRO A 123 -18.72 19.33 -10.61
CA PRO A 123 -19.71 20.40 -10.60
C PRO A 123 -19.12 21.81 -10.41
N THR A 124 -18.04 21.91 -9.64
CA THR A 124 -17.35 23.18 -9.35
C THR A 124 -16.71 23.79 -10.60
N ASN A 125 -16.34 22.95 -11.58
CA ASN A 125 -15.64 23.36 -12.79
C ASN A 125 -16.60 23.65 -13.97
N GLN A 126 -17.91 23.55 -13.75
CA GLN A 126 -18.94 23.84 -14.76
C GLN A 126 -19.01 25.35 -15.08
N HIS A 127 -18.59 26.20 -14.15
CA HIS A 127 -18.55 27.64 -14.33
C HIS A 127 -17.10 28.13 -14.36
N LYS A 128 -16.74 28.90 -15.40
CA LYS A 128 -15.42 29.54 -15.50
C LYS A 128 -15.11 30.48 -14.32
N VAL A 129 -16.16 31.06 -13.74
CA VAL A 129 -16.10 31.89 -12.53
C VAL A 129 -17.14 31.34 -11.56
N HIS A 130 -16.70 30.96 -10.37
CA HIS A 130 -17.59 30.41 -9.36
C HIS A 130 -18.61 31.49 -8.89
N PRO A 131 -19.91 31.17 -8.73
CA PRO A 131 -20.94 32.15 -8.35
C PRO A 131 -20.62 32.94 -7.06
N ILE A 132 -19.92 32.32 -6.11
CA ILE A 132 -19.44 32.98 -4.89
C ILE A 132 -18.55 34.20 -5.20
N TRP A 133 -17.71 34.12 -6.23
CA TRP A 133 -16.82 35.23 -6.60
C TRP A 133 -17.62 36.46 -7.03
N THR A 134 -18.68 36.27 -7.81
CA THR A 134 -19.61 37.35 -8.18
C THR A 134 -20.26 37.99 -6.96
N SER A 135 -20.74 37.20 -6.00
CA SER A 135 -21.35 37.73 -4.78
C SER A 135 -20.35 38.50 -3.90
N ILE A 136 -19.12 38.00 -3.76
CA ILE A 136 -18.05 38.70 -3.02
C ILE A 136 -17.69 40.01 -3.71
N LYS A 137 -17.49 39.98 -5.04
CA LYS A 137 -17.13 41.16 -5.83
C LYS A 137 -18.22 42.23 -5.75
N GLN A 138 -19.49 41.83 -5.81
CA GLN A 138 -20.63 42.75 -5.74
C GLN A 138 -20.75 43.41 -4.35
N ASN A 139 -20.59 42.63 -3.27
CA ASN A 139 -20.55 43.15 -1.90
C ASN A 139 -19.35 44.07 -1.62
N ALA A 140 -18.20 43.81 -2.23
CA ALA A 140 -17.03 44.66 -2.11
C ALA A 140 -17.22 45.99 -2.86
N MET A 141 -17.82 45.95 -4.06
CA MET A 141 -18.10 47.16 -4.86
C MET A 141 -19.21 48.02 -4.26
N SER A 142 -20.17 47.45 -3.52
CA SER A 142 -21.24 48.23 -2.87
C SER A 142 -20.80 48.93 -1.58
N LYS A 143 -19.58 48.65 -1.08
CA LYS A 143 -19.00 49.27 0.12
C LYS A 143 -17.98 50.37 -0.21
N LEU A 144 -17.70 50.60 -1.50
CA LEU A 144 -16.94 51.73 -2.04
C LEU A 144 -17.91 52.81 -2.49
#